data_AF-A0A6J7N837-F1
#
_entry.id   AF-A0A6J7N837-F1
#
_cell.length_a   1.000
_cell.length_b   1.000
_cell.length_c   1.000
_cell.angle_alpha   90.00
_cell.angle_beta   90.00
_cell.angle_gamma   90.00
#
_symmetry.space_group_name_H-M   'P 1'
#
loop_
_entity.id
_entity.type
_entity.pdbx_description
1 polymer ?
#
loop_
_entity_poly.entity_id
_entity_poly.type
_entity_poly.pdbx_seq_one_letter_code
_entity_poly.pdbx_strand_id
1 'polypeptide(L)'
;MRAPERLPRARSVFALLAHPSLWLTGIRTMGRAQVKGWWYHPPFIPRFEPNYIEFRLATQYGDDGIPEPKDLVTYLHWCRDMDRIRRK
;
A
#
# COMPACT_ATOMS: atom_id res chain seq x y z
N MET A 1 -10.13 16.10 17.13
CA MET A 1 -10.01 14.98 16.18
C MET A 1 -10.26 15.49 14.77
N ARG A 2 -9.23 15.97 14.09
CA ARG A 2 -9.33 16.44 12.71
C ARG A 2 -8.93 15.27 11.82
N ALA A 3 -9.87 14.72 11.04
CA ALA A 3 -9.55 13.70 10.06
C ALA A 3 -8.42 14.24 9.16
N PRO A 4 -7.31 13.51 8.97
CA PRO A 4 -6.24 13.99 8.12
C PRO A 4 -6.80 14.24 6.72
N GLU A 5 -6.64 15.49 6.27
CA GLU A 5 -6.90 15.94 4.91
C GLU A 5 -6.42 14.87 3.93
N ARG A 6 -7.33 14.48 3.04
CA ARG A 6 -7.23 13.30 2.19
C ARG A 6 -5.85 13.25 1.52
N LEU A 7 -5.09 12.19 1.83
CA LEU A 7 -3.93 11.71 1.08
C LEU A 7 -4.01 12.11 -0.40
N PRO A 8 -2.94 12.60 -1.05
CA PRO A 8 -2.88 12.70 -2.50
C PRO A 8 -2.74 11.28 -3.10
N ARG A 9 -3.71 10.38 -2.82
CA ARG A 9 -3.77 8.99 -3.29
C ARG A 9 -3.64 8.93 -4.81
N ALA A 10 -4.24 9.91 -5.49
CA ALA A 10 -4.13 10.05 -6.93
C ALA A 10 -2.67 10.19 -7.39
N ARG A 11 -1.88 11.05 -6.74
CA ARG A 11 -0.47 11.27 -7.10
C ARG A 11 0.39 10.02 -6.86
N SER A 12 0.16 9.31 -5.75
CA SER A 12 0.86 8.04 -5.48
C SER A 12 0.49 6.96 -6.51
N VAL A 13 -0.78 6.88 -6.92
CA VAL A 13 -1.22 5.97 -7.99
C VAL A 13 -0.56 6.34 -9.32
N PHE A 14 -0.53 7.62 -9.70
CA PHE A 14 0.16 8.07 -10.91
C PHE A 14 1.67 7.75 -10.88
N ALA A 15 2.33 7.95 -9.73
CA ALA A 15 3.73 7.57 -9.56
C ALA A 15 3.93 6.07 -9.76
N LEU A 16 3.05 5.21 -9.21
CA LEU A 16 3.11 3.77 -9.44
C LEU A 16 2.86 3.39 -10.91
N LEU A 17 1.92 4.05 -11.59
CA LEU A 17 1.63 3.81 -13.00
C LEU A 17 2.86 4.10 -13.90
N ALA A 18 3.72 5.04 -13.51
CA ALA A 18 4.98 5.31 -14.20
C ALA A 18 6.05 4.20 -14.05
N HIS A 19 5.85 3.23 -13.15
CA HIS A 19 6.79 2.12 -12.89
C HIS A 19 6.18 0.74 -13.21
N PRO A 20 6.11 0.34 -14.50
CA PRO A 20 5.45 -0.92 -14.90
C PRO A 20 6.09 -2.18 -14.28
N SER A 21 7.40 -2.15 -14.01
CA SER A 21 8.10 -3.27 -13.35
C SER A 21 7.65 -3.54 -11.91
N LEU A 22 6.90 -2.61 -11.30
CA LEU A 22 6.41 -2.73 -9.93
C LEU A 22 4.95 -3.15 -9.86
N TRP A 23 4.20 -3.18 -10.96
CA TRP A 23 2.76 -3.46 -10.92
C TRP A 23 2.45 -4.83 -10.33
N LEU A 24 3.19 -5.86 -10.77
CA LEU A 24 3.04 -7.21 -10.24
C LEU A 24 3.40 -7.29 -8.75
N THR A 25 4.42 -6.56 -8.32
CA THR A 25 4.76 -6.44 -6.89
C THR A 25 3.64 -5.73 -6.13
N GLY A 26 3.08 -4.65 -6.68
CA GLY A 26 1.95 -3.92 -6.11
C GLY A 26 0.74 -4.82 -5.88
N ILE A 27 0.36 -5.63 -6.88
CA ILE A 27 -0.75 -6.59 -6.77
C ILE A 27 -0.46 -7.65 -5.69
N ARG A 28 0.76 -8.20 -5.65
CA ARG A 28 1.16 -9.21 -4.64
C ARG A 28 1.16 -8.64 -3.23
N THR A 29 1.72 -7.45 -3.05
CA THR A 29 1.76 -6.75 -1.76
C THR A 29 0.35 -6.38 -1.31
N MET A 30 -0.50 -5.92 -2.23
CA MET A 30 -1.91 -5.68 -1.98
C MET A 30 -2.59 -6.95 -1.47
N GLY A 31 -2.44 -8.09 -2.14
CA GLY A 31 -3.03 -9.37 -1.70
C GLY A 31 -2.65 -9.80 -0.28
N ARG A 32 -1.50 -9.37 0.25
CA ARG A 32 -1.07 -9.66 1.64
C ARG A 32 -1.71 -8.74 2.68
N ALA A 33 -2.04 -7.51 2.30
CA ALA A 33 -2.64 -6.50 3.17
C ALA A 33 -4.18 -6.55 3.19
N GLN A 34 -4.76 -7.48 2.44
CA GLN A 34 -6.19 -7.62 2.24
C GLN A 34 -6.81 -8.53 3.30
N VAL A 35 -8.04 -8.21 3.68
CA VAL A 35 -8.83 -9.08 4.57
C VAL A 35 -9.09 -10.40 3.86
N LYS A 36 -8.78 -11.54 4.49
CA LYS A 36 -9.05 -12.86 3.91
C LYS A 36 -10.54 -12.99 3.56
N GLY A 37 -10.83 -13.52 2.38
CA GLY A 37 -12.21 -13.82 1.99
C GLY A 37 -13.05 -12.65 1.51
N TRP A 38 -12.44 -11.49 1.18
CA TRP A 38 -13.16 -10.37 0.56
C TRP A 38 -13.92 -10.75 -0.73
N TRP A 39 -13.48 -11.80 -1.43
CA TRP A 39 -14.10 -12.31 -2.65
C TRP A 39 -15.29 -13.24 -2.40
N TYR A 40 -15.56 -13.65 -1.15
CA TYR A 40 -16.72 -14.49 -0.87
C TYR A 40 -18.02 -13.69 -0.78
N HIS A 41 -17.94 -12.37 -0.56
CA HIS A 41 -19.11 -11.53 -0.33
C HIS A 41 -19.08 -10.30 -1.26
N PRO A 42 -20.21 -9.97 -1.91
CA PRO A 42 -20.31 -8.73 -2.68
C PRO A 42 -19.97 -7.52 -1.79
N PRO A 43 -19.28 -6.49 -2.31
CA PRO A 43 -19.13 -6.16 -3.73
C PRO A 43 -17.91 -6.78 -4.44
N PHE A 44 -17.24 -7.79 -3.88
CA PHE A 44 -16.04 -8.41 -4.47
C PHE A 44 -14.93 -7.41 -4.79
N ILE A 45 -14.83 -6.36 -3.97
CA ILE A 45 -13.77 -5.37 -4.08
C ILE A 45 -12.73 -5.70 -3.01
N PRO A 46 -11.44 -5.71 -3.38
CA PRO A 46 -10.35 -5.84 -2.43
C PRO A 46 -10.50 -4.87 -1.24
N ARG A 47 -10.74 -5.40 -0.03
CA ARG A 47 -10.82 -4.61 1.21
C ARG A 47 -9.51 -4.71 2.00
N PHE A 48 -8.88 -3.56 2.21
CA PHE A 48 -7.75 -3.44 3.14
C PHE A 48 -8.27 -3.46 4.58
N GLU A 49 -7.49 -4.07 5.47
CA GLU A 49 -7.74 -3.98 6.91
C GLU A 49 -7.40 -2.53 7.35
N PRO A 50 -8.39 -1.73 7.81
CA PRO A 50 -8.18 -0.31 8.06
C PRO A 50 -7.11 -0.04 9.13
N ASN A 51 -7.10 -0.86 10.19
CA ASN A 51 -6.17 -0.71 11.31
C ASN A 51 -4.73 -0.97 10.85
N TYR A 52 -4.49 -1.89 9.92
CA TYR A 52 -3.17 -2.17 9.37
C TYR A 52 -2.60 -0.97 8.62
N ILE A 53 -3.42 -0.28 7.83
CA ILE A 53 -2.97 0.90 7.08
C ILE A 53 -2.66 2.05 8.04
N GLU A 54 -3.55 2.29 9.00
CA GLU A 54 -3.35 3.31 10.03
C GLU A 54 -2.09 3.05 10.86
N PHE A 55 -1.96 1.83 11.40
CA PHE A 55 -0.78 1.39 12.13
C PHE A 55 0.50 1.57 11.32
N ARG A 56 0.50 1.18 10.04
CA ARG A 56 1.67 1.31 9.18
C ARG A 56 2.05 2.77 8.96
N LEU A 57 1.07 3.63 8.69
CA LEU A 57 1.32 5.06 8.46
C LEU A 57 1.82 5.72 9.75
N ALA A 58 1.20 5.45 10.89
CA ALA A 58 1.62 5.96 12.19
C ALA A 58 3.06 5.50 12.55
N THR A 59 3.41 4.24 12.28
CA THR A 59 4.75 3.71 12.54
C THR A 59 5.82 4.37 11.66
N GLN A 60 5.51 4.63 10.39
CA GLN A 60 6.48 5.17 9.43
C GLN A 60 6.63 6.69 9.50
N TYR A 61 5.54 7.40 9.75
CA TYR A 61 5.44 8.85 9.60
C TYR A 61 5.09 9.58 10.90
N GLY A 62 4.71 8.86 11.96
CA GLY A 62 4.11 9.46 13.16
C GLY A 62 2.66 9.92 12.91
N ASP A 63 2.08 10.59 13.91
CA ASP A 63 0.66 10.99 13.89
C ASP A 63 0.35 12.10 12.88
N ASP A 64 1.34 12.95 12.56
CA ASP A 64 1.18 14.13 11.68
C ASP A 64 1.91 13.99 10.33
N GLY A 65 2.65 12.90 10.10
CA GLY A 65 3.46 12.78 8.90
C GLY A 65 2.64 12.46 7.66
N ILE A 66 2.89 13.21 6.58
CA ILE A 66 2.15 13.09 5.32
C ILE A 66 2.96 12.23 4.34
N PRO A 67 2.42 11.09 3.86
CA PRO A 67 3.10 10.26 2.88
C PRO A 67 3.29 10.99 1.55
N GLU A 68 4.49 10.93 0.99
CA GLU A 68 4.77 11.44 -0.34
C GLU A 68 4.47 10.37 -1.42
N PRO A 69 4.12 10.77 -2.65
CA PRO A 69 3.92 9.84 -3.76
C PRO A 69 5.09 8.89 -4.01
N LYS A 70 6.32 9.40 -3.86
CA LYS A 70 7.56 8.62 -4.04
C LYS A 70 7.70 7.49 -3.03
N ASP A 71 7.11 7.64 -1.85
CA ASP A 71 7.28 6.66 -0.78
C ASP A 71 6.59 5.34 -1.11
N LEU A 72 5.46 5.39 -1.83
CA LEU A 72 4.80 4.18 -2.33
C LEU A 72 5.72 3.40 -3.29
N VAL A 73 6.40 4.11 -4.19
CA VAL A 73 7.32 3.51 -5.17
C VAL A 73 8.51 2.89 -4.44
N THR A 74 9.12 3.64 -3.51
CA THR A 74 10.22 3.17 -2.66
C THR A 74 9.83 1.93 -1.87
N TYR A 75 8.65 1.93 -1.25
CA TYR A 75 8.13 0.80 -0.51
C TYR A 75 7.95 -0.45 -1.38
N LEU A 76 7.45 -0.30 -2.61
CA LEU A 76 7.28 -1.42 -3.53
C LEU A 76 8.60 -1.98 -4.07
N HIS A 77 9.62 -1.13 -4.26
CA HIS A 77 10.97 -1.60 -4.53
C HIS A 77 11.49 -2.47 -3.38
N TRP A 78 11.35 -1.98 -2.14
CA TRP A 78 11.74 -2.75 -0.95
C TRP A 78 10.99 -4.08 -0.85
N CYS A 79 9.67 -4.11 -1.07
CA CYS A 79 8.90 -5.37 -1.08
C CYS A 79 9.41 -6.35 -2.13
N ARG A 80 9.77 -5.88 -3.33
CA ARG A 80 10.30 -6.73 -4.40
C ARG A 80 11.63 -7.36 -4.00
N ASP A 81 12.49 -6.60 -3.34
CA ASP A 81 13.80 -7.06 -2.92
C ASP A 81 13.69 -8.04 -1.74
N MET A 82 12.81 -7.77 -0.77
CA MET A 82 12.48 -8.73 0.29
C MET A 82 11.90 -10.04 -0.25
N ASP A 83 11.03 -9.96 -1.25
CA ASP A 83 10.50 -11.15 -1.93
C ASP A 83 11.59 -11.95 -2.66
N ARG A 84 12.63 -11.27 -3.17
CA ARG A 84 13.80 -11.94 -3.77
C ARG A 84 14.67 -12.61 -2.73
N ILE A 85 14.90 -11.94 -1.59
CA ILE A 85 15.67 -12.49 -0.47
C ILE A 85 14.97 -13.73 0.08
N ARG A 86 13.65 -13.70 0.31
CA ARG A 86 12.88 -14.83 0.85
C ARG A 86 12.84 -16.06 -0.07
N ARG A 87 13.13 -15.91 -1.36
CA ARG A 87 13.15 -17.03 -2.33
C ARG A 87 14.52 -17.71 -2.43
N LYS A 88 15.56 -17.13 -1.84
CA LYS A 88 16.88 -17.74 -1.71
C LYS A 88 16.97 -18.46 -0.37
#